data_AF-A0A432VY31-F1
#
_entry.id   AF-A0A432VY31-F1
#
_cell.length_a   1.000
_cell.length_b   1.000
_cell.length_c   1.000
_cell.angle_alpha   90.00
_cell.angle_beta   90.00
_cell.angle_gamma   90.00
#
_symmetry.space_group_name_H-M   'P 1'
#
loop_
_entity.id
_entity.type
_entity.pdbx_description
1 polymer ?
#
loop_
_entity_poly.entity_id
_entity_poly.type
_entity_poly.pdbx_seq_one_letter_code
_entity_poly.pdbx_strand_id
1 'polypeptide(L)'
;MKQLTILAIFAVLLLSACASTDNTPGGQSQSSQRVMPLAEITYDNVERVLQIDQTQIQDIQRWWGTPSSQGQTGDALWYNYTYVGQTGASDGSTRMLSLTLYFNSRALLQDYDIQIHEFPAYSRP
;
A
#
# COMPACT_ATOMS: atom_id res chain seq x y z
N MET A 1 -66.55 -20.33 -14.92
CA MET A 1 -65.38 -20.79 -15.71
C MET A 1 -65.04 -19.72 -16.74
N LYS A 2 -64.05 -18.86 -16.45
CA LYS A 2 -63.39 -17.89 -17.36
C LYS A 2 -62.61 -16.91 -16.49
N GLN A 3 -61.40 -17.27 -16.08
CA GLN A 3 -60.35 -16.33 -15.64
C GLN A 3 -59.02 -17.08 -15.70
N LEU A 4 -58.51 -17.29 -16.90
CA LEU A 4 -57.24 -17.97 -17.13
C LEU A 4 -56.58 -17.37 -18.35
N THR A 5 -56.38 -16.05 -18.33
CA THR A 5 -55.69 -15.34 -19.44
C THR A 5 -55.18 -13.95 -19.05
N ILE A 6 -54.62 -13.75 -17.86
CA ILE A 6 -53.92 -12.49 -17.52
C ILE A 6 -52.67 -12.82 -16.70
N LEU A 7 -51.74 -13.57 -17.30
CA LEU A 7 -50.46 -13.92 -16.66
C LEU A 7 -49.38 -14.08 -17.74
N ALA A 8 -49.25 -13.06 -18.60
CA ALA A 8 -48.27 -13.10 -19.69
C ALA A 8 -47.74 -11.71 -20.12
N ILE A 9 -47.87 -10.66 -19.29
CA ILE A 9 -47.37 -9.30 -19.63
C ILE A 9 -46.62 -8.67 -18.45
N PHE A 10 -45.80 -9.46 -17.74
CA PHE A 10 -44.88 -8.94 -16.72
C PHE A 10 -43.47 -9.55 -16.79
N ALA A 11 -43.12 -10.11 -17.95
CA ALA A 11 -41.83 -10.79 -18.18
C ALA A 11 -40.95 -10.07 -19.23
N VAL A 12 -41.10 -8.75 -19.42
CA VAL A 12 -40.34 -7.98 -20.45
C VAL A 12 -39.67 -6.72 -19.87
N LEU A 13 -39.43 -6.64 -18.56
CA LEU A 13 -38.76 -5.48 -17.93
C LEU A 13 -37.50 -5.84 -17.13
N LEU A 14 -36.81 -6.93 -17.49
CA LEU A 14 -35.54 -7.34 -16.85
C LEU A 14 -34.32 -7.32 -17.80
N LEU A 15 -34.39 -6.60 -18.91
CA LEU A 15 -33.25 -6.42 -19.82
C LEU A 15 -32.95 -4.94 -20.04
N SER A 16 -32.80 -4.20 -18.94
CA SER A 16 -32.14 -2.89 -18.98
C SER A 16 -30.64 -3.10 -18.82
N ALA A 17 -30.00 -3.23 -19.97
CA ALA A 17 -28.65 -2.76 -20.27
C ALA A 17 -27.50 -3.26 -19.37
N CYS A 18 -26.82 -4.31 -19.85
CA CYS A 18 -25.36 -4.26 -19.88
C CYS A 18 -24.97 -3.07 -20.76
N ALA A 19 -24.90 -1.87 -20.16
CA ALA A 19 -24.34 -0.72 -20.83
C ALA A 19 -22.88 -1.04 -21.09
N SER A 20 -22.58 -1.18 -22.39
CA SER A 20 -21.26 -1.20 -23.00
C SER A 20 -20.28 -0.35 -22.17
N THR A 21 -19.25 -0.98 -21.62
CA THR A 21 -18.09 -0.23 -21.16
C THR A 21 -17.45 0.36 -22.41
N ASP A 22 -17.78 1.63 -22.69
CA ASP A 22 -17.08 2.41 -23.68
C ASP A 22 -15.58 2.39 -23.33
N ASN A 23 -14.80 1.82 -24.24
CA ASN A 23 -13.35 1.94 -24.27
C ASN A 23 -13.03 3.41 -24.55
N THR A 24 -13.21 4.27 -23.55
CA THR A 24 -12.65 5.60 -23.55
C THR A 24 -11.19 5.42 -23.15
N PRO A 25 -10.20 5.69 -24.01
CA PRO A 25 -8.84 5.94 -23.55
C PRO A 25 -8.86 7.35 -22.95
N GLY A 26 -9.64 7.51 -21.89
CA GLY A 26 -9.67 8.69 -21.07
C GLY A 26 -8.42 8.61 -20.22
N GLY A 27 -7.44 9.43 -20.57
CA GLY A 27 -6.18 9.55 -19.85
C GLY A 27 -6.44 9.79 -18.38
N GLN A 28 -6.48 8.71 -17.61
CA GLN A 28 -5.89 8.74 -16.30
C GLN A 28 -4.39 8.79 -16.58
N SER A 29 -3.86 10.00 -16.60
CA SER A 29 -2.60 10.23 -15.91
C SER A 29 -2.81 9.72 -14.48
N GLN A 30 -2.73 8.40 -14.28
CA GLN A 30 -2.17 7.86 -13.08
C GLN A 30 -0.84 8.59 -13.01
N SER A 31 -0.79 9.62 -12.18
CA SER A 31 0.47 10.13 -11.71
C SER A 31 1.25 8.87 -11.35
N SER A 32 2.29 8.57 -12.11
CA SER A 32 3.25 7.55 -11.74
C SER A 32 3.87 8.06 -10.46
N GLN A 33 3.16 7.88 -9.35
CA GLN A 33 3.55 8.30 -8.02
C GLN A 33 4.73 7.40 -7.75
N ARG A 34 5.91 7.96 -8.00
CA ARG A 34 7.17 7.26 -7.87
C ARG A 34 7.19 6.68 -6.47
N VAL A 35 7.06 5.35 -6.41
CA VAL A 35 7.12 4.61 -5.16
C VAL A 35 8.49 4.88 -4.56
N MET A 36 8.53 5.44 -3.36
CA MET A 36 9.77 5.68 -2.65
C MET A 36 10.29 4.33 -2.13
N PRO A 37 11.46 3.86 -2.59
CA PRO A 37 12.06 2.64 -2.07
C PRO A 37 12.35 2.76 -0.57
N LEU A 38 12.31 1.66 0.18
CA LEU A 38 12.73 1.64 1.59
C LEU A 38 14.11 2.25 1.81
N ALA A 39 15.03 2.05 0.86
CA ALA A 39 16.38 2.61 0.89
C ALA A 39 16.42 4.15 0.92
N GLU A 40 15.38 4.81 0.40
CA GLU A 40 15.28 6.28 0.30
C GLU A 40 14.47 6.91 1.44
N ILE A 41 13.85 6.11 2.32
CA ILE A 41 13.05 6.63 3.45
C ILE A 41 13.98 7.23 4.50
N THR A 42 13.69 8.47 4.91
CA THR A 42 14.41 9.25 5.93
C THR A 42 13.45 9.79 6.98
N TYR A 43 13.98 10.25 8.11
CA TYR A 43 13.18 10.96 9.12
C TYR A 43 12.43 12.18 8.55
N ASP A 44 13.01 12.87 7.56
CA ASP A 44 12.42 14.08 6.98
C ASP A 44 11.35 13.80 5.92
N ASN A 45 11.28 12.57 5.39
CA ASN A 45 10.37 12.25 4.29
C ASN A 45 9.33 11.18 4.63
N VAL A 46 9.49 10.48 5.77
CA VAL A 46 8.62 9.36 6.15
C VAL A 46 7.15 9.78 6.24
N GLU A 47 6.82 10.95 6.82
CA GLU A 47 5.44 11.44 6.94
C GLU A 47 4.78 11.75 5.59
N ARG A 48 5.57 12.05 4.56
CA ARG A 48 5.03 12.27 3.20
C ARG A 48 4.58 10.96 2.55
N VAL A 49 5.18 9.85 2.96
CA VAL A 49 4.88 8.50 2.44
C VAL A 49 3.87 7.79 3.34
N LEU A 50 4.02 7.94 4.65
CA LEU A 50 3.26 7.28 5.71
C LEU A 50 2.33 8.30 6.37
N GLN A 51 1.12 8.41 5.84
CA GLN A 51 0.09 9.30 6.37
C GLN A 51 -0.80 8.51 7.33
N ILE A 52 -0.78 8.91 8.60
CA ILE A 52 -1.63 8.31 9.65
C ILE A 52 -3.11 8.43 9.25
N ASP A 53 -3.85 7.36 9.53
CA ASP A 53 -5.26 7.13 9.21
C ASP A 53 -5.61 7.19 7.70
N GLN A 54 -4.61 7.24 6.82
CA GLN A 54 -4.79 7.30 5.36
C GLN A 54 -4.07 6.17 4.62
N THR A 55 -2.82 5.88 4.98
CA THR A 55 -2.02 4.85 4.32
C THR A 55 -2.55 3.46 4.65
N GLN A 56 -2.88 2.67 3.64
CA GLN A 56 -3.40 1.31 3.82
C GLN A 56 -2.29 0.26 3.76
N ILE A 57 -2.53 -0.90 4.38
CA ILE A 57 -1.66 -2.08 4.26
C ILE A 57 -1.36 -2.42 2.79
N GLN A 58 -2.38 -2.35 1.92
CA GLN A 58 -2.25 -2.70 0.50
C GLN A 58 -1.28 -1.75 -0.23
N ASP A 59 -1.27 -0.47 0.15
CA ASP A 59 -0.34 0.51 -0.40
C ASP A 59 1.09 0.15 -0.01
N ILE A 60 1.32 -0.11 1.29
CA ILE A 60 2.62 -0.52 1.83
C ILE A 60 3.15 -1.78 1.13
N GLN A 61 2.32 -2.81 1.01
CA GLN A 61 2.71 -4.08 0.36
C GLN A 61 2.97 -3.90 -1.13
N ARG A 62 2.22 -3.03 -1.81
CA ARG A 62 2.50 -2.67 -3.21
C ARG A 62 3.83 -1.93 -3.35
N TRP A 63 4.18 -1.09 -2.39
CA TRP A 63 5.41 -0.29 -2.43
C TRP A 63 6.66 -1.08 -2.10
N TRP A 64 6.62 -1.89 -1.04
CA TRP A 64 7.81 -2.49 -0.43
C TRP A 64 7.75 -4.02 -0.39
N GLY A 65 6.66 -4.62 -0.85
CA GLY A 65 6.46 -6.07 -0.85
C GLY A 65 6.14 -6.62 0.53
N THR A 66 6.46 -7.90 0.72
CA THR A 66 6.23 -8.63 1.97
C THR A 66 7.11 -8.07 3.09
N PRO A 67 6.56 -7.83 4.30
CA PRO A 67 7.36 -7.39 5.44
C PRO A 67 8.37 -8.46 5.87
N SER A 68 9.47 -8.02 6.49
CA SER A 68 10.48 -8.91 7.07
C SER A 68 9.92 -9.73 8.23
N SER A 69 9.00 -9.16 8.99
CA SER A 69 8.17 -9.89 9.96
C SER A 69 6.82 -9.18 10.15
N GLN A 70 5.85 -9.92 10.66
CA GLN A 70 4.52 -9.40 10.94
C GLN A 70 3.91 -10.12 12.13
N GLY A 71 2.97 -9.47 12.81
CA GLY A 71 2.23 -10.09 13.90
C GLY A 71 0.99 -9.31 14.28
N GLN A 72 0.27 -9.84 15.26
CA GLN A 72 -0.95 -9.26 15.78
C GLN A 72 -0.94 -9.35 17.31
N THR A 73 -1.31 -8.27 17.98
CA THR A 73 -1.50 -8.23 19.44
C THR A 73 -2.86 -7.60 19.73
N GLY A 74 -3.80 -8.41 20.22
CA GLY A 74 -5.21 -8.00 20.32
C GLY A 74 -5.75 -7.64 18.92
N ASP A 75 -6.32 -6.44 18.80
CA ASP A 75 -6.85 -5.93 17.54
C ASP A 75 -5.82 -5.17 16.70
N ALA A 76 -4.59 -5.01 17.20
CA ALA A 76 -3.53 -4.28 16.50
C ALA A 76 -2.71 -5.24 15.65
N LEU A 77 -2.60 -4.96 14.35
CA LEU A 77 -1.68 -5.62 13.43
C LEU A 77 -0.41 -4.78 13.32
N TRP A 78 0.75 -5.41 13.24
CA TRP A 78 2.00 -4.72 13.00
C TRP A 78 2.84 -5.42 11.94
N TYR A 79 3.53 -4.64 11.11
CA TYR A 79 4.50 -5.09 10.11
C TYR A 79 5.87 -4.47 10.42
N ASN A 80 6.93 -5.24 10.23
CA ASN A 80 8.30 -4.74 10.31
C ASN A 80 9.00 -4.92 8.96
N TYR A 81 9.58 -3.84 8.46
CA TYR A 81 10.44 -3.81 7.29
C TYR A 81 11.86 -3.51 7.71
N THR A 82 12.81 -4.30 7.21
CA THR A 82 14.23 -4.05 7.41
C THR A 82 14.93 -3.90 6.06
N TYR A 83 15.82 -2.92 5.96
CA TYR A 83 16.70 -2.72 4.82
C TYR A 83 18.15 -2.61 5.29
N VAL A 84 19.05 -3.28 4.59
CA VAL A 84 20.51 -3.14 4.75
C VAL A 84 21.12 -3.03 3.35
N GLY A 85 21.88 -1.97 3.11
CA GLY A 85 22.53 -1.77 1.81
C GLY A 85 23.50 -0.61 1.83
N GLN A 86 24.23 -0.40 0.72
CA GLN A 86 25.10 0.77 0.61
C GLN A 86 24.26 2.04 0.65
N THR A 87 24.77 3.07 1.32
CA THR A 87 24.20 4.40 1.15
C THR A 87 24.42 4.83 -0.30
N GLY A 88 23.58 5.70 -0.83
CA GLY A 88 23.80 6.27 -2.17
C GLY A 88 25.10 7.08 -2.29
N ALA A 89 25.85 7.27 -1.20
CA ALA A 89 27.17 7.87 -1.24
C ALA A 89 28.17 6.85 -1.81
N SER A 90 28.93 7.24 -2.81
CA SER A 90 29.99 6.42 -3.43
C SER A 90 31.19 6.17 -2.51
N ASP A 91 31.06 6.43 -1.22
CA ASP A 91 32.08 6.24 -0.20
C ASP A 91 32.09 4.82 0.39
N GLY A 92 31.12 3.98 0.02
CA GLY A 92 31.00 2.59 0.48
C GLY A 92 30.38 2.45 1.88
N SER A 93 29.84 3.54 2.44
CA SER A 93 29.09 3.47 3.69
C SER A 93 27.86 2.58 3.55
N THR A 94 27.42 1.98 4.66
CA THR A 94 26.26 1.09 4.72
C THR A 94 25.16 1.74 5.54
N ARG A 95 23.92 1.66 5.06
CA ARG A 95 22.70 2.05 5.77
C ARG A 95 21.97 0.81 6.25
N MET A 96 21.48 0.88 7.49
CA MET A 96 20.48 -0.01 8.02
C MET A 96 19.24 0.79 8.39
N LEU A 97 18.07 0.34 7.96
CA LEU A 97 16.77 0.90 8.32
C LEU A 97 15.91 -0.22 8.91
N SER A 98 15.27 0.05 10.04
CA SER A 98 14.15 -0.73 10.58
C SER A 98 12.93 0.17 10.67
N LEU A 99 11.81 -0.29 10.14
CA LEU A 99 10.54 0.42 10.12
C LEU A 99 9.45 -0.51 10.63
N THR A 100 8.86 -0.17 11.76
CA THR A 100 7.71 -0.87 12.31
C THR A 100 6.46 -0.05 12.08
N LEU A 101 5.44 -0.65 11.47
CA LEU A 101 4.16 -0.05 11.14
C LEU A 101 3.08 -0.70 11.99
N TYR A 102 2.22 0.11 12.60
CA TYR A 102 1.07 -0.35 13.38
C TYR A 102 -0.21 0.03 12.66
N PHE A 103 -1.14 -0.90 12.55
CA PHE A 103 -2.40 -0.72 11.85
C PHE A 103 -3.59 -0.91 12.79
N ASN A 104 -4.62 -0.10 12.57
CA ASN A 104 -5.90 -0.26 13.23
C ASN A 104 -6.73 -1.40 12.59
N SER A 105 -7.90 -1.68 13.19
CA SER A 105 -8.81 -2.74 12.72
C SER A 105 -9.38 -2.54 11.30
N ARG A 106 -9.22 -1.34 10.73
CA ARG A 106 -9.60 -1.01 9.34
C ARG A 106 -8.43 -1.16 8.37
N ALA A 107 -7.31 -1.76 8.79
CA ALA A 107 -6.09 -1.91 7.99
C ALA A 107 -5.46 -0.58 7.53
N LEU A 108 -5.70 0.50 8.29
CA LEU A 108 -5.09 1.81 8.08
C LEU A 108 -3.95 2.01 9.07
N LEU A 109 -2.89 2.67 8.62
CA LEU A 109 -1.73 3.03 9.43
C LEU A 109 -2.17 3.91 10.60
N GLN A 110 -1.89 3.46 11.82
CA GLN A 110 -2.21 4.18 13.04
C GLN A 110 -0.97 4.84 13.65
N ASP A 111 0.18 4.20 13.55
CA ASP A 111 1.45 4.70 14.06
C ASP A 111 2.64 4.01 13.36
N TYR A 112 3.83 4.56 13.49
CA TYR A 112 5.06 3.90 13.04
C TYR A 112 6.28 4.29 13.89
N ASP A 113 7.24 3.38 13.96
CA ASP A 113 8.59 3.62 14.52
C ASP A 113 9.62 3.42 13.41
N ILE A 114 10.58 4.35 13.31
CA ILE A 114 11.65 4.30 12.32
C ILE A 114 13.03 4.49 12.97
N GLN A 115 13.92 3.56 12.67
CA GLN A 115 15.29 3.55 13.16
C GLN A 115 16.23 3.47 11.95
N ILE A 116 17.04 4.50 11.76
CA ILE A 116 18.02 4.57 10.67
C ILE A 116 19.42 4.69 11.28
N HIS A 117 20.31 3.81 10.84
CA HIS A 117 21.71 3.81 11.23
C HIS A 117 22.59 3.82 9.98
N GLU A 118 23.64 4.63 10.00
CA GLU A 118 24.65 4.68 8.95
C GLU A 118 26.00 4.28 9.53
N PHE A 119 26.67 3.38 8.83
CA PHE A 119 27.96 2.85 9.18
C PHE A 119 28.97 3.31 8.13
N PRO A 120 30.05 4.01 8.51
CA PRO A 120 31.06 4.42 7.56
C PRO A 120 31.70 3.20 6.91
N ALA A 121 32.18 3.36 5.67
CA ALA A 121 33.02 2.34 5.06
C ALA A 121 34.25 2.14 5.94
N TYR A 122 34.43 0.93 6.47
CA TYR A 122 35.65 0.62 7.19
C TYR A 122 36.83 0.80 6.23
N SER A 123 37.73 1.74 6.56
CA SER A 123 39.10 1.67 6.05
C SER A 123 39.62 0.31 6.51
N ARG A 124 39.83 -0.62 5.58
CA ARG A 124 40.54 -1.86 5.92
C ARG A 124 41.87 -1.44 6.59
N PRO A 125 42.23 -1.99 7.76
CA PRO A 125 43.53 -1.73 8.35
C PRO A 125 44.65 -2.16 7.40
#